data_AF-A0A7W7HCB0-F1
#
_entry.id   AF-A0A7W7HCB0-F1
#
_cell.length_a   1.000
_cell.length_b   1.000
_cell.length_c   1.000
_cell.angle_alpha   90.00
_cell.angle_beta   90.00
_cell.angle_gamma   90.00
#
_symmetry.space_group_name_H-M   'P 1'
#
loop_
_entity.id
_entity.type
_entity.pdbx_description
1 polymer ?
#
loop_
_entity_poly.entity_id
_entity_poly.type
_entity_poly.pdbx_seq_one_letter_code
_entity_poly.pdbx_strand_id
1 'polypeptide(L)'
;MDEAMERIDAAWEWWAAAIDESQEGRWVRDTVERRVLADITVATQCLHGGRLPPFTDDPLGVRVGRIATWAGVLRLAARAGGWTLSPVLGHRPPHPARMPELLSGIYAVAEWGEVWLGRPDTPSERAVAAVEHFLAGPGSMEDLESFFYD
;
A
#
# COMPACT_ATOMS: atom_id res chain seq x y z
N MET A 1 0.26 -21.48 5.21
CA MET A 1 -0.50 -20.34 4.68
C MET A 1 0.50 -19.51 3.91
N ASP A 2 0.11 -18.90 2.79
CA ASP A 2 1.05 -18.14 1.95
C ASP A 2 1.49 -16.89 2.73
N GLU A 3 2.79 -16.73 3.00
CA GLU A 3 3.36 -15.62 3.81
C GLU A 3 2.91 -14.24 3.26
N ALA A 4 2.70 -14.16 1.94
CA ALA A 4 2.15 -12.98 1.29
C ALA A 4 0.72 -12.66 1.74
N MET A 5 -0.13 -13.68 1.90
CA MET A 5 -1.51 -13.50 2.34
C MET A 5 -1.59 -13.06 3.80
N GLU A 6 -0.81 -13.67 4.70
CA GLU A 6 -0.76 -13.25 6.11
C GLU A 6 -0.36 -11.78 6.26
N ARG A 7 0.55 -11.32 5.39
CA ARG A 7 1.01 -9.94 5.39
C ARG A 7 -0.02 -8.97 4.80
N ILE A 8 -0.77 -9.39 3.79
CA ILE A 8 -1.91 -8.63 3.24
C ILE A 8 -3.00 -8.47 4.32
N ASP A 9 -3.32 -9.54 5.04
CA ASP A 9 -4.34 -9.49 6.11
C ASP A 9 -3.91 -8.51 7.22
N ALA A 10 -2.65 -8.59 7.67
CA ALA A 10 -2.12 -7.64 8.66
C ALA A 10 -2.08 -6.19 8.12
N ALA A 11 -1.78 -5.99 6.85
CA ALA A 11 -1.81 -4.67 6.23
C ALA A 11 -3.22 -4.08 6.16
N TRP A 12 -4.23 -4.91 5.90
CA TRP A 12 -5.64 -4.48 5.96
C TRP A 12 -6.04 -3.99 7.34
N GLU A 13 -5.59 -4.65 8.42
CA GLU A 13 -5.85 -4.18 9.78
C GLU A 13 -5.25 -2.80 10.03
N TRP A 14 -4.02 -2.56 9.57
CA TRP A 14 -3.35 -1.26 9.72
C TRP A 14 -3.96 -0.17 8.87
N TRP A 15 -4.35 -0.50 7.64
CA TRP A 15 -5.08 0.39 6.75
C TRP A 15 -6.42 0.78 7.37
N ALA A 16 -7.22 -0.20 7.79
CA ALA A 16 -8.54 0.01 8.38
C ALA A 16 -8.45 0.89 9.64
N ALA A 17 -7.49 0.62 10.53
CA ALA A 17 -7.29 1.44 11.72
C ALA A 17 -7.05 2.92 11.39
N ALA A 18 -6.23 3.22 10.37
CA ALA A 18 -5.98 4.60 9.95
C ALA A 18 -7.20 5.24 9.26
N ILE A 19 -7.97 4.46 8.49
CA ILE A 19 -9.23 4.94 7.89
C ILE A 19 -10.27 5.24 8.96
N ASP A 20 -10.45 4.39 9.96
CA ASP A 20 -11.37 4.59 11.08
C ASP A 20 -11.04 5.89 11.83
N GLU A 21 -9.77 6.13 12.14
CA GLU A 21 -9.34 7.37 12.80
C GLU A 21 -9.66 8.61 11.96
N SER A 22 -9.55 8.53 10.64
CA SER A 22 -9.92 9.64 9.75
C SER A 22 -11.43 9.83 9.67
N GLN A 23 -12.21 8.75 9.50
CA GLN A 23 -13.67 8.83 9.35
C GLN A 23 -14.37 9.27 10.64
N GLU A 24 -13.79 8.93 11.80
CA GLU A 24 -14.29 9.35 13.11
C GLU A 24 -13.78 10.76 13.50
N GLY A 25 -13.06 11.45 12.59
CA GLY A 25 -12.58 12.82 12.79
C GLY A 25 -11.46 12.96 13.84
N ARG A 26 -10.88 11.85 14.29
CA ARG A 26 -9.78 11.83 15.28
C ARG A 26 -8.41 12.10 14.63
N TRP A 27 -8.30 11.83 13.35
CA TRP A 27 -7.17 12.20 12.52
C TRP A 27 -7.61 13.09 11.35
N VAL A 28 -7.44 14.40 11.52
CA VAL A 28 -7.59 15.37 10.44
C VAL A 28 -6.22 15.58 9.82
N ARG A 29 -6.09 15.25 8.53
CA ARG A 29 -4.81 15.33 7.83
C ARG A 29 -4.36 16.76 7.60
N ASP A 30 -3.10 17.04 7.89
CA ASP A 30 -2.51 18.34 7.63
C ASP A 30 -2.18 18.55 6.14
N THR A 31 -1.65 19.73 5.79
CA THR A 31 -1.29 20.06 4.41
C THR A 31 -0.20 19.14 3.84
N VAL A 32 0.75 18.71 4.67
CA VAL A 32 1.85 17.83 4.26
C VAL A 32 1.30 16.43 4.00
N GLU A 33 0.50 15.90 4.92
CA GLU A 33 -0.15 14.60 4.83
C GLU A 33 -1.04 14.50 3.58
N ARG A 34 -1.89 15.50 3.33
CA ARG A 34 -2.72 15.56 2.12
C ARG A 34 -1.87 15.60 0.85
N ARG A 35 -0.79 16.40 0.85
CA ARG A 35 0.10 16.50 -0.31
C ARG A 35 0.81 15.20 -0.61
N VAL A 36 1.32 14.52 0.42
CA VAL A 36 2.01 13.24 0.27
C VAL A 36 1.07 12.17 -0.29
N LEU A 37 -0.17 12.09 0.19
CA LEU A 37 -1.14 11.14 -0.37
C LEU A 37 -1.41 11.40 -1.85
N ALA A 38 -1.63 12.66 -2.24
CA ALA A 38 -1.82 13.01 -3.65
C ALA A 38 -0.58 12.64 -4.50
N ASP A 39 0.62 12.91 -4.00
CA ASP A 39 1.87 12.59 -4.70
C ASP A 39 2.08 11.06 -4.83
N ILE A 40 1.71 10.26 -3.81
CA ILE A 40 1.71 8.79 -3.90
C ILE A 40 0.74 8.33 -4.99
N THR A 41 -0.52 8.79 -4.95
CA THR A 41 -1.57 8.41 -5.91
C THR A 41 -1.12 8.70 -7.34
N VAL A 42 -0.59 9.90 -7.61
CA VAL A 42 -0.10 10.26 -8.95
C VAL A 42 1.07 9.38 -9.37
N ALA A 43 2.04 9.15 -8.48
CA ALA A 43 3.23 8.36 -8.79
C ALA A 43 2.90 6.90 -9.12
N THR A 44 1.80 6.36 -8.56
CA THR A 44 1.45 4.95 -8.71
C THR A 44 0.34 4.69 -9.74
N GLN A 45 -0.65 5.57 -9.89
CA GLN A 45 -1.71 5.43 -10.91
C GLN A 45 -1.15 5.45 -12.35
N CYS A 46 -0.13 6.27 -12.62
CA CYS A 46 0.54 6.30 -13.92
C CYS A 46 1.12 4.92 -14.32
N LEU A 47 1.41 4.04 -13.36
CA LEU A 47 2.02 2.73 -13.62
C LEU A 47 0.99 1.69 -14.08
N HIS A 48 -0.29 1.88 -13.76
CA HIS A 48 -1.37 0.96 -14.13
C HIS A 48 -2.06 1.36 -15.44
N GLY A 49 -1.86 2.61 -15.88
CA GLY A 49 -2.45 3.14 -17.11
C GLY A 49 -3.98 3.21 -17.05
N GLY A 50 -4.55 3.40 -15.86
CA GLY A 50 -6.00 3.46 -15.63
C GLY A 50 -6.73 2.11 -15.75
N ARG A 51 -5.99 1.00 -15.85
CA ARG A 51 -6.59 -0.34 -15.79
C ARG A 51 -6.78 -0.76 -14.34
N LEU A 52 -7.80 -1.59 -14.09
CA LEU A 52 -8.03 -2.23 -12.80
C LEU A 52 -7.30 -3.57 -12.70
N PRO A 53 -6.82 -3.97 -11.51
CA PRO A 53 -6.23 -5.28 -11.28
C PRO A 53 -7.31 -6.39 -11.22
N PRO A 54 -6.92 -7.67 -11.37
CA PRO A 54 -5.55 -8.14 -11.58
C PRO A 54 -5.09 -7.93 -13.03
N PHE A 55 -3.82 -7.59 -13.22
CA PHE A 55 -3.27 -7.26 -14.55
C PHE A 55 -2.79 -8.50 -15.30
N THR A 56 -3.62 -9.55 -15.36
CA THR A 56 -3.24 -10.89 -15.84
C THR A 56 -2.75 -10.94 -17.27
N ASP A 57 -3.09 -9.95 -18.09
CA ASP A 57 -2.64 -9.83 -19.48
C ASP A 57 -1.18 -9.36 -19.61
N ASP A 58 -0.61 -8.80 -18.54
CA ASP A 58 0.76 -8.30 -18.54
C ASP A 58 1.74 -9.41 -18.10
N PRO A 59 2.97 -9.45 -18.65
CA PRO A 59 3.99 -10.39 -18.20
C PRO A 59 4.23 -10.28 -16.68
N LEU A 60 4.37 -11.42 -16.01
CA LEU A 60 4.55 -11.49 -14.54
C LEU A 60 5.67 -10.57 -14.03
N GLY A 61 6.81 -10.52 -14.73
CA GLY A 61 7.92 -9.63 -14.36
C GLY A 61 7.56 -8.14 -14.41
N VAL A 62 6.69 -7.72 -15.33
CA VAL A 62 6.20 -6.33 -15.43
C VAL A 62 5.26 -6.03 -14.25
N ARG A 63 4.37 -6.98 -13.91
CA ARG A 63 3.47 -6.88 -12.76
C ARG A 63 4.24 -6.73 -11.45
N VAL A 64 5.20 -7.63 -11.22
CA VAL A 64 6.09 -7.58 -10.05
C VAL A 64 6.91 -6.29 -10.02
N GLY A 65 7.43 -5.84 -11.16
CA GLY A 65 8.17 -4.57 -11.26
C GLY A 65 7.32 -3.35 -10.86
N ARG A 66 6.04 -3.31 -11.25
CA ARG A 66 5.13 -2.23 -10.83
C ARG A 66 4.84 -2.26 -9.34
N ILE A 67 4.65 -3.45 -8.76
CA ILE A 67 4.49 -3.60 -7.30
C ILE A 67 5.75 -3.11 -6.58
N ALA A 68 6.95 -3.45 -7.05
CA ALA A 68 8.20 -3.00 -6.44
C ALA A 68 8.35 -1.47 -6.45
N THR A 69 7.84 -0.78 -7.46
CA THR A 69 7.86 0.69 -7.51
C THR A 69 7.08 1.32 -6.35
N TRP A 70 5.97 0.72 -5.90
CA TRP A 70 5.24 1.20 -4.73
C TRP A 70 6.12 1.28 -3.49
N ALA A 71 6.95 0.27 -3.25
CA ALA A 71 7.84 0.25 -2.08
C ALA A 71 8.83 1.43 -2.10
N GLY A 72 9.37 1.76 -3.29
CA GLY A 72 10.22 2.93 -3.47
C GLY A 72 9.49 4.25 -3.22
N VAL A 73 8.29 4.41 -3.78
CA VAL A 73 7.45 5.61 -3.60
C VAL A 73 7.08 5.82 -2.12
N LEU A 74 6.68 4.75 -1.43
CA LEU A 74 6.29 4.81 -0.01
C LEU A 74 7.47 5.15 0.90
N ARG A 75 8.68 4.63 0.61
CA ARG A 75 9.90 5.02 1.35
C ARG A 75 10.23 6.50 1.15
N LEU A 76 10.06 7.03 -0.06
CA LEU A 76 10.26 8.46 -0.33
C LEU A 76 9.21 9.33 0.37
N ALA A 77 7.94 8.93 0.33
CA ALA A 77 6.84 9.59 1.01
C ALA A 77 7.06 9.64 2.53
N ALA A 78 7.39 8.51 3.15
CA ALA A 78 7.71 8.42 4.57
C ALA A 78 8.85 9.38 4.95
N ARG A 79 9.94 9.38 4.16
CA ARG A 79 11.08 10.27 4.39
C ARG A 79 10.70 11.75 4.22
N ALA A 80 9.89 12.09 3.24
CA ALA A 80 9.46 13.46 2.98
C ALA A 80 8.61 14.02 4.13
N GLY A 81 7.76 13.19 4.74
CA GLY A 81 6.96 13.57 5.92
C GLY A 81 7.65 13.38 7.27
N GLY A 82 8.90 12.90 7.30
CA GLY A 82 9.62 12.62 8.55
C GLY A 82 9.06 11.43 9.34
N TRP A 83 8.34 10.52 8.67
CA TRP A 83 7.75 9.32 9.27
C TRP A 83 8.67 8.11 9.16
N THR A 84 8.56 7.21 10.14
CA THR A 84 9.26 5.92 10.14
C THR A 84 8.27 4.82 9.80
N LEU A 85 8.63 3.98 8.81
CA LEU A 85 7.84 2.81 8.45
C LEU A 85 8.10 1.70 9.47
N SER A 86 7.02 1.18 10.04
CA SER A 86 7.06 0.16 11.10
C SER A 86 6.81 -1.24 10.52
N PRO A 87 7.36 -2.30 11.17
CA PRO A 87 7.01 -3.67 10.83
C PRO A 87 5.53 -3.95 11.16
N VAL A 88 4.79 -4.51 10.19
CA VAL A 88 3.35 -4.79 10.30
C VAL A 88 3.08 -6.24 10.70
N LEU A 89 3.76 -7.21 10.09
CA LEU A 89 3.51 -8.62 10.36
C LEU A 89 3.78 -8.96 11.84
N GLY A 90 2.82 -9.61 12.49
CA GLY A 90 2.89 -9.96 13.91
C GLY A 90 2.63 -8.80 14.89
N HIS A 91 2.29 -7.62 14.40
CA HIS A 91 2.03 -6.43 15.21
C HIS A 91 0.63 -5.88 14.97
N ARG A 92 0.00 -5.35 16.02
CA ARG A 92 -1.26 -4.62 15.90
C ARG A 92 -1.00 -3.17 15.55
N PRO A 93 -1.92 -2.51 14.81
CA PRO A 93 -1.79 -1.08 14.56
C PRO A 93 -1.81 -0.30 15.88
N PRO A 94 -0.87 0.65 16.06
CA PRO A 94 -0.92 1.61 17.16
C PRO A 94 -2.23 2.42 17.15
N HIS A 95 -2.70 2.81 18.34
CA HIS A 95 -3.78 3.79 18.50
C HIS A 95 -3.26 5.03 19.23
N PRO A 96 -3.46 6.25 18.67
CA PRO A 96 -4.15 6.52 17.40
C PRO A 96 -3.31 6.13 16.18
N ALA A 97 -3.96 5.60 15.14
CA ALA A 97 -3.34 5.33 13.83
C ALA A 97 -3.42 6.58 12.94
N ARG A 98 -2.29 6.96 12.33
CA ARG A 98 -2.17 8.14 11.48
C ARG A 98 -1.37 7.82 10.21
N MET A 99 -0.80 8.84 9.57
CA MET A 99 0.01 8.69 8.37
C MET A 99 1.11 7.62 8.47
N PRO A 100 1.95 7.56 9.53
CA PRO A 100 2.97 6.52 9.62
C PRO A 100 2.37 5.10 9.64
N GLU A 101 1.26 4.89 10.34
CA GLU A 101 0.59 3.59 10.40
C GLU A 101 -0.03 3.22 9.05
N LEU A 102 -0.71 4.17 8.39
CA LEU A 102 -1.26 3.98 7.05
C LEU A 102 -0.14 3.57 6.06
N LEU A 103 0.94 4.36 5.99
CA LEU A 103 2.06 4.09 5.10
C LEU A 103 2.76 2.77 5.43
N SER A 104 2.85 2.41 6.71
CA SER A 104 3.44 1.13 7.14
C SER A 104 2.61 -0.05 6.64
N GLY A 105 1.28 0.00 6.78
CA GLY A 105 0.35 -1.00 6.26
C GLY A 105 0.56 -1.23 4.76
N ILE A 106 0.56 -0.14 3.98
CA ILE A 106 0.71 -0.22 2.52
C ILE A 106 2.10 -0.72 2.13
N TYR A 107 3.14 -0.21 2.79
CA TYR A 107 4.51 -0.60 2.51
C TYR A 107 4.74 -2.08 2.77
N ALA A 108 4.10 -2.64 3.81
CA ALA A 108 4.20 -4.06 4.11
C ALA A 108 3.74 -4.95 2.94
N VAL A 109 2.76 -4.50 2.15
CA VAL A 109 2.31 -5.22 0.95
C VAL A 109 3.24 -4.94 -0.23
N ALA A 110 3.61 -3.68 -0.44
CA ALA A 110 4.45 -3.26 -1.56
C ALA A 110 5.86 -3.88 -1.54
N GLU A 111 6.43 -4.12 -0.35
CA GLU A 111 7.77 -4.71 -0.18
C GLU A 111 7.90 -6.09 -0.86
N TRP A 112 6.79 -6.83 -1.02
CA TRP A 112 6.81 -8.12 -1.74
C TRP A 112 7.28 -8.01 -3.18
N GLY A 113 7.01 -6.89 -3.85
CA GLY A 113 7.52 -6.66 -5.20
C GLY A 113 9.05 -6.70 -5.24
N GLU A 114 9.71 -6.06 -4.28
CA GLU A 114 11.18 -6.08 -4.17
C GLU A 114 11.70 -7.46 -3.75
N VAL A 115 11.00 -8.13 -2.82
CA VAL A 115 11.35 -9.50 -2.39
C VAL A 115 11.29 -10.48 -3.57
N TRP A 116 10.26 -10.40 -4.41
CA TRP A 116 10.13 -11.27 -5.58
C TRP A 116 11.17 -10.98 -6.66
N LEU A 117 11.54 -9.71 -6.89
CA LEU A 117 12.64 -9.37 -7.79
C LEU A 117 14.00 -9.90 -7.30
N GLY A 118 14.18 -9.98 -5.99
CA GLY A 118 15.43 -10.47 -5.38
C GLY A 118 15.52 -11.99 -5.23
N ARG A 119 14.45 -12.74 -5.50
CA ARG A 119 14.40 -14.21 -5.37
C ARG A 119 14.43 -14.89 -6.73
N PRO A 120 15.06 -16.08 -6.84
CA PRO A 120 15.03 -16.88 -8.06
C PRO A 120 13.66 -17.54 -8.30
N ASP A 121 12.87 -17.70 -7.24
CA ASP A 121 11.57 -18.36 -7.30
C ASP A 121 10.50 -17.44 -7.90
N THR A 122 9.71 -17.99 -8.80
CA THR A 122 8.58 -17.26 -9.40
C THR A 122 7.44 -17.14 -8.39
N PRO A 123 6.94 -15.92 -8.10
CA PRO A 123 5.83 -15.75 -7.18
C PRO A 123 4.56 -16.42 -7.73
N SER A 124 3.68 -16.84 -6.82
CA SER A 124 2.40 -17.41 -7.23
C SER A 124 1.51 -16.34 -7.86
N GLU A 125 0.81 -16.69 -8.95
CA GLU A 125 -0.15 -15.79 -9.60
C GLU A 125 -1.21 -15.27 -8.61
N ARG A 126 -1.64 -16.12 -7.68
CA ARG A 126 -2.57 -15.77 -6.61
C ARG A 126 -2.01 -14.66 -5.71
N ALA A 127 -0.75 -14.78 -5.28
CA ALA A 127 -0.12 -13.78 -4.41
C ALA A 127 0.06 -12.44 -5.14
N VAL A 128 0.51 -12.47 -6.40
CA VAL A 128 0.65 -11.25 -7.21
C VAL A 128 -0.70 -10.57 -7.41
N ALA A 129 -1.74 -11.32 -7.78
CA ALA A 129 -3.09 -10.77 -7.94
C ALA A 129 -3.64 -10.18 -6.64
N ALA A 130 -3.38 -10.81 -5.48
CA ALA A 130 -3.82 -10.30 -4.18
C ALA A 130 -3.12 -8.98 -3.81
N VAL A 131 -1.81 -8.88 -4.08
CA VAL A 131 -1.05 -7.64 -3.87
C VAL A 131 -1.52 -6.53 -4.82
N GLU A 132 -1.75 -6.84 -6.10
CA GLU A 132 -2.30 -5.87 -7.06
C GLU A 132 -3.68 -5.36 -6.62
N HIS A 133 -4.54 -6.25 -6.12
CA HIS A 133 -5.85 -5.89 -5.61
C HIS A 133 -5.76 -4.94 -4.40
N PHE A 134 -4.84 -5.18 -3.46
CA PHE A 134 -4.61 -4.29 -2.32
C PHE A 134 -4.09 -2.91 -2.75
N LEU A 135 -3.19 -2.85 -3.75
CA LEU A 135 -2.52 -1.60 -4.12
C LEU A 135 -3.29 -0.77 -5.15
N ALA A 136 -4.15 -1.38 -5.96
CA ALA A 136 -4.78 -0.71 -7.10
C ALA A 136 -6.23 -1.15 -7.34
N GLY A 137 -6.81 -1.96 -6.45
CA GLY A 137 -8.18 -2.44 -6.61
C GLY A 137 -9.22 -1.51 -5.98
N PRO A 138 -10.50 -1.68 -6.34
CA PRO A 138 -11.59 -0.99 -5.67
C PRO A 138 -11.62 -1.32 -4.17
N GLY A 139 -12.00 -0.34 -3.34
CA GLY A 139 -12.06 -0.43 -1.88
C GLY A 139 -10.70 -0.36 -1.19
N SER A 140 -9.65 0.01 -1.91
CA SER A 140 -8.27 -0.01 -1.41
C SER A 140 -7.60 1.37 -1.53
N MET A 141 -6.34 1.38 -1.95
CA MET A 141 -5.54 2.56 -2.24
C MET A 141 -6.13 3.47 -3.32
N GLU A 142 -6.81 2.91 -4.33
CA GLU A 142 -7.46 3.70 -5.38
C GLU A 142 -8.52 4.66 -4.81
N ASP A 143 -9.20 4.22 -3.75
CA ASP A 143 -10.30 4.94 -3.12
C ASP A 143 -9.84 5.79 -1.93
N LEU A 144 -8.53 5.89 -1.66
CA LEU A 144 -8.03 6.65 -0.51
C LEU A 144 -8.55 8.07 -0.48
N GLU A 145 -8.53 8.78 -1.61
CA GLU A 145 -9.06 10.15 -1.67
C GLU A 145 -10.55 10.18 -1.28
N SER A 146 -11.32 9.14 -1.61
CA SER A 146 -12.75 9.04 -1.29
C SER A 146 -13.01 8.85 0.21
N PHE A 147 -12.16 8.08 0.91
CA PHE A 147 -12.27 7.84 2.37
C PHE A 147 -11.87 9.05 3.23
N PHE A 148 -11.41 10.09 2.55
CA PHE A 148 -10.66 11.18 3.11
C PHE A 148 -11.24 12.55 2.76
N TYR A 149 -12.43 12.60 2.14
CA TYR A 149 -13.18 13.83 1.97
C TYR A 149 -13.63 14.35 3.34
N ASP A 150 -13.36 15.65 3.56
CA ASP A 150 -13.96 16.46 4.62
C ASP A 150 -15.40 16.85 4.26
#